data_AF-A0A2W1TEU0-F1
#
_entry.id   AF-A0A2W1TEU0-F1
#
_cell.length_a   1.000
_cell.length_b   1.000
_cell.length_c   1.000
_cell.angle_alpha   90.00
_cell.angle_beta   90.00
_cell.angle_gamma   90.00
#
_symmetry.space_group_name_H-M   'P 1'
#
loop_
_entity.id
_entity.type
_entity.pdbx_description
1 polymer ?
#
loop_
_entity_poly.entity_id
_entity_poly.type
_entity_poly.pdbx_seq_one_letter_code
_entity_poly.pdbx_strand_id
1 'polypeptide(L)'
;MLDGGAANRDTRSMGSTGADAGGGGARGSRPGPGRTARRIALAVVVLIVLVAVAVAAVRVLHPPVIGEEYAGAGPGTLGIDGSGDTTPTVGWVEPGRSFFVTTYGSSSCPHAPTGIDQRGTAVEVEMRRQGGPACTADFGPTSYALDLPRRSDPDAVLDVTIRLVDGATTVVRLGR
;
A
#
# COMPACT_ATOMS: atom_id res chain seq x y z
N MET A 1 1.60 -56.65 37.48
CA MET A 1 1.63 -58.07 37.90
C MET A 1 2.78 -58.72 37.17
N LEU A 2 3.82 -59.12 37.93
CA LEU A 2 4.77 -60.22 37.69
C LEU A 2 5.70 -60.07 36.47
N ASP A 3 6.98 -59.78 36.69
CA ASP A 3 8.13 -60.72 36.89
C ASP A 3 8.94 -60.71 35.58
N GLY A 4 10.26 -60.75 35.50
CA GLY A 4 11.35 -61.10 36.42
C GLY A 4 12.53 -61.43 35.49
N GLY A 5 13.78 -61.22 35.89
CA GLY A 5 14.91 -61.57 35.02
C GLY A 5 16.26 -61.06 35.46
N ALA A 6 16.88 -61.80 36.37
CA ALA A 6 18.18 -61.56 36.98
C ALA A 6 19.37 -61.61 36.00
N ALA A 7 20.45 -60.91 36.33
CA ALA A 7 21.82 -61.40 36.11
C ALA A 7 22.80 -60.70 37.06
N ASN A 8 23.25 -61.47 38.03
CA ASN A 8 24.33 -61.20 38.98
C ASN A 8 25.70 -61.37 38.26
N ARG A 9 26.65 -60.44 38.45
CA ARG A 9 28.07 -60.79 38.45
C ARG A 9 28.93 -59.77 39.19
N ASP A 10 29.75 -60.34 40.07
CA ASP A 10 30.79 -59.80 40.94
C ASP A 10 31.66 -58.67 40.38
N THR A 11 32.13 -57.77 41.26
CA THR A 11 33.57 -57.53 41.45
C THR A 11 33.87 -56.70 42.70
N ARG A 12 34.65 -57.31 43.60
CA ARG A 12 35.71 -56.78 44.46
C ARG A 12 35.82 -55.25 44.70
N SER A 13 35.74 -54.92 46.00
CA SER A 13 36.87 -54.49 46.86
C SER A 13 37.56 -53.12 46.65
N MET A 14 37.64 -52.42 47.79
CA MET A 14 38.70 -51.51 48.29
C MET A 14 38.63 -50.00 48.02
N GLY A 15 38.78 -49.26 49.13
CA GLY A 15 39.40 -47.93 49.20
C GLY A 15 38.40 -46.78 49.28
N SER A 16 38.01 -46.31 50.46
CA SER A 16 38.74 -45.38 51.35
C SER A 16 38.50 -43.90 51.04
N THR A 17 38.14 -43.18 52.12
CA THR A 17 38.47 -41.78 52.44
C THR A 17 37.84 -40.65 51.63
N GLY A 18 37.21 -39.72 52.36
CA GLY A 18 37.17 -38.31 51.97
C GLY A 18 35.84 -37.61 52.19
N ALA A 19 35.65 -37.07 53.38
CA ALA A 19 34.74 -35.96 53.62
C ALA A 19 35.21 -34.71 52.83
N ASP A 20 34.29 -33.90 52.31
CA ASP A 20 34.06 -32.53 52.79
C ASP A 20 33.24 -31.67 51.81
N ALA A 21 32.60 -30.68 52.43
CA ALA A 21 31.58 -29.78 51.92
C ALA A 21 32.09 -28.62 51.05
N GLY A 22 31.15 -27.95 50.38
CA GLY A 22 31.31 -26.60 49.78
C GLY A 22 30.75 -26.57 48.36
N GLY A 23 29.64 -25.92 48.03
CA GLY A 23 29.28 -24.54 48.37
C GLY A 23 29.84 -23.60 47.30
N GLY A 24 29.05 -23.25 46.28
CA GLY A 24 29.50 -22.33 45.23
C GLY A 24 28.54 -22.14 44.07
N GLY A 25 27.42 -21.46 44.31
CA GLY A 25 26.52 -20.99 43.25
C GLY A 25 27.22 -19.94 42.38
N ALA A 26 27.68 -20.34 41.19
CA ALA A 26 28.18 -19.43 40.18
C ALA A 26 27.00 -18.68 39.53
N ARG A 27 26.70 -17.49 40.06
CA ARG A 27 25.91 -16.48 39.34
C ARG A 27 26.69 -16.03 38.11
N GLY A 28 26.43 -16.68 36.99
CA GLY A 28 26.94 -16.30 35.68
C GLY A 28 26.51 -14.87 35.34
N SER A 29 27.42 -13.92 35.51
CA SER A 29 27.24 -12.55 35.06
C SER A 29 27.23 -12.57 33.54
N ARG A 30 26.06 -12.39 32.92
CA ARG A 30 25.93 -12.24 31.48
C ARG A 30 26.70 -10.97 31.07
N PRO A 31 27.71 -11.06 30.19
CA PRO A 31 28.44 -9.88 29.73
C PRO A 31 27.47 -8.96 28.98
N GLY A 32 27.36 -7.70 29.41
CA GLY A 32 26.55 -6.71 28.72
C GLY A 32 27.05 -6.46 27.29
N PRO A 33 26.18 -6.04 26.35
CA PRO A 33 26.56 -5.83 24.96
C PRO A 33 27.69 -4.80 24.89
N GLY A 34 28.81 -5.19 24.26
CA GLY A 34 29.99 -4.34 24.08
C GLY A 34 29.64 -3.02 23.38
N ARG A 35 30.46 -1.98 23.59
CA ARG A 35 30.26 -0.63 23.00
C ARG A 35 30.08 -0.67 21.47
N THR A 36 30.69 -1.65 20.80
CA THR A 36 30.52 -1.94 19.36
C THR A 36 29.12 -2.42 19.02
N ALA A 37 28.53 -3.34 19.79
CA ALA A 37 27.16 -3.81 19.58
C ALA A 37 26.12 -2.68 19.74
N ARG A 38 26.31 -1.76 20.71
CA ARG A 38 25.47 -0.55 20.86
C ARG A 38 25.61 0.43 19.68
N ARG A 39 26.82 0.63 19.16
CA ARG A 39 27.05 1.49 17.98
C ARG A 39 26.41 0.92 16.71
N ILE A 40 26.52 -0.39 16.50
CA ILE A 40 25.87 -1.09 15.39
C ILE A 40 24.35 -0.99 15.51
N ALA A 41 23.79 -1.24 16.70
CA ALA A 41 22.35 -1.12 16.93
C ALA A 41 21.84 0.32 16.66
N LEU A 42 22.56 1.35 17.12
CA LEU A 42 22.23 2.76 16.82
C LEU A 42 22.31 3.06 15.32
N ALA A 43 23.36 2.60 14.63
CA ALA A 43 23.50 2.81 13.20
C ALA A 43 22.37 2.14 12.39
N VAL A 44 21.95 0.94 12.78
CA VAL A 44 20.80 0.23 12.18
C VAL A 44 19.51 1.00 12.41
N VAL A 45 19.26 1.50 13.63
CA VAL A 45 18.06 2.30 13.92
C VAL A 45 18.05 3.59 13.10
N VAL A 46 19.16 4.32 13.03
CA VAL A 46 19.26 5.55 12.21
C VAL A 46 19.01 5.25 10.74
N LEU A 47 19.58 4.17 10.20
CA LEU A 47 19.35 3.75 8.82
C LEU A 47 17.87 3.44 8.56
N ILE A 48 17.21 2.69 9.46
CA ILE A 48 15.78 2.38 9.35
C ILE A 48 14.94 3.66 9.33
N VAL A 49 15.24 4.62 10.22
CA VAL A 49 14.54 5.91 10.27
C VAL A 49 14.73 6.69 8.97
N LEU A 50 15.95 6.76 8.44
CA LEU A 50 16.22 7.45 7.17
C LEU A 50 15.48 6.81 6.00
N VAL A 51 15.45 5.49 5.91
CA VAL A 51 14.70 4.77 4.87
C VAL A 51 13.20 5.05 5.01
N ALA A 52 12.64 5.01 6.22
CA ALA A 52 11.23 5.31 6.45
C ALA A 52 10.87 6.74 6.04
N VAL A 53 11.72 7.73 6.38
CA VAL A 53 11.54 9.13 5.97
C VAL A 53 11.62 9.27 4.44
N ALA A 54 12.59 8.63 3.80
CA ALA A 54 12.72 8.66 2.35
C ALA A 54 11.49 8.08 1.65
N VAL A 55 10.98 6.93 2.13
CA VAL A 55 9.75 6.32 1.60
C VAL A 55 8.54 7.23 1.81
N ALA A 56 8.38 7.81 3.00
CA ALA A 56 7.29 8.74 3.28
C ALA A 56 7.34 9.98 2.36
N ALA A 57 8.52 10.56 2.15
CA ALA A 57 8.71 11.69 1.25
C ALA A 57 8.36 11.34 -0.21
N VAL A 58 8.76 10.16 -0.69
CA VAL A 58 8.41 9.68 -2.04
C VAL A 58 6.89 9.56 -2.19
N ARG A 59 6.17 9.03 -1.20
CA ARG A 59 4.71 8.89 -1.25
C ARG A 59 3.97 10.23 -1.26
N VAL A 60 4.50 11.25 -0.58
CA VAL A 60 3.93 12.61 -0.60
C VAL A 60 4.13 13.26 -1.97
N LEU A 61 5.31 13.06 -2.58
CA LEU A 61 5.65 13.64 -3.88
C LEU A 61 4.96 12.90 -5.05
N HIS A 62 4.81 11.58 -4.95
CA HIS A 62 4.21 10.70 -5.94
C HIS A 62 3.14 9.86 -5.26
N PRO A 63 1.94 10.42 -5.03
CA PRO A 63 0.86 9.64 -4.44
C PRO A 63 0.55 8.46 -5.37
N PRO A 64 0.29 7.28 -4.79
CA PRO A 64 -0.01 6.11 -5.60
C PRO A 64 -1.28 6.34 -6.40
N VAL A 65 -1.30 5.82 -7.63
CA VAL A 65 -2.53 5.71 -8.39
C VAL A 65 -3.48 4.76 -7.65
N ILE A 66 -4.73 5.17 -7.53
CA ILE A 66 -5.81 4.35 -6.98
C ILE A 66 -6.72 3.86 -8.11
N GLY A 67 -7.39 2.73 -7.94
CA GLY A 67 -8.23 2.16 -9.00
C GLY A 67 -7.42 1.55 -10.16
N GLU A 68 -8.15 1.11 -11.17
CA GLU A 68 -7.61 0.33 -12.29
C GLU A 68 -7.94 1.02 -13.62
N GLU A 69 -7.06 0.88 -14.61
CA GLU A 69 -7.38 1.33 -15.97
C GLU A 69 -8.64 0.61 -16.49
N TYR A 70 -9.53 1.37 -17.13
CA TYR A 70 -10.85 0.89 -17.51
C TYR A 70 -11.12 1.08 -19.00
N ALA A 71 -11.02 0.00 -19.76
CA ALA A 71 -11.29 0.03 -21.21
C ALA A 71 -12.81 0.06 -21.55
N GLY A 72 -13.68 -0.24 -20.59
CA GLY A 72 -15.14 -0.36 -20.82
C GLY A 72 -15.86 0.95 -21.10
N ALA A 73 -15.20 2.10 -20.89
CA ALA A 73 -15.75 3.43 -21.20
C ALA A 73 -15.87 3.69 -22.72
N GLY A 74 -15.27 2.82 -23.55
CA GLY A 74 -15.21 2.99 -24.99
C GLY A 74 -14.06 3.90 -25.44
N PRO A 75 -13.90 4.10 -26.75
CA PRO A 75 -12.70 4.70 -27.32
C PRO A 75 -12.60 6.22 -27.16
N GLY A 76 -13.58 6.89 -26.53
CA GLY A 76 -13.61 8.35 -26.27
C GLY A 76 -13.12 9.17 -27.46
N THR A 77 -13.87 9.17 -28.56
CA THR A 77 -13.38 9.59 -29.87
C THR A 77 -13.12 11.10 -29.94
N LEU A 78 -11.84 11.47 -30.05
CA LEU A 78 -11.40 12.77 -30.54
C LEU A 78 -11.16 12.64 -32.05
N GLY A 79 -12.11 13.10 -32.87
CA GLY A 79 -12.09 12.91 -34.32
C GLY A 79 -12.58 14.13 -35.09
N ILE A 80 -12.38 14.13 -36.42
CA ILE A 80 -12.71 15.22 -37.35
C ILE A 80 -14.23 15.49 -37.40
N ASP A 81 -15.00 14.47 -37.03
CA ASP A 81 -16.46 14.32 -37.02
C ASP A 81 -16.98 13.97 -35.61
N GLY A 82 -16.11 13.98 -34.59
CA GLY A 82 -16.46 13.85 -33.17
C GLY A 82 -16.55 15.22 -32.48
N SER A 83 -17.03 15.24 -31.23
CA SER A 83 -16.85 16.43 -30.40
C SER A 83 -15.38 16.56 -30.01
N GLY A 84 -14.75 17.70 -30.28
CA GLY A 84 -13.48 18.10 -29.64
C GLY A 84 -13.64 18.39 -28.14
N ASP A 85 -14.70 17.87 -27.53
CA ASP A 85 -15.00 18.02 -26.13
C ASP A 85 -14.10 17.07 -25.33
N THR A 86 -13.23 17.69 -24.54
CA THR A 86 -12.26 17.01 -23.70
C THR A 86 -12.62 17.18 -22.22
N THR A 87 -13.86 17.61 -21.95
CA THR A 87 -14.40 17.71 -20.61
C THR A 87 -14.38 16.33 -19.97
N PRO A 88 -13.83 16.20 -18.74
CA PRO A 88 -13.86 14.93 -18.03
C PRO A 88 -15.28 14.39 -17.90
N THR A 89 -15.44 13.08 -18.08
CA THR A 89 -16.74 12.40 -17.96
C THR A 89 -16.68 11.32 -16.91
N VAL A 90 -17.86 10.95 -16.40
CA VAL A 90 -18.02 9.85 -15.46
C VAL A 90 -19.16 8.97 -15.89
N GLY A 91 -19.10 7.69 -15.54
CA GLY A 91 -20.18 6.75 -15.76
C GLY A 91 -20.11 5.58 -14.80
N TRP A 92 -21.23 4.90 -14.60
CA TRP A 92 -21.26 3.74 -13.72
C TRP A 92 -20.51 2.56 -14.36
N VAL A 93 -19.66 1.91 -13.56
CA VAL A 93 -19.21 0.55 -13.83
C VAL A 93 -20.21 -0.40 -13.17
N GLU A 94 -20.54 -0.13 -11.92
CA GLU A 94 -21.64 -0.76 -11.18
C GLU A 94 -22.37 0.28 -10.32
N PRO A 95 -23.65 0.57 -10.61
CA PRO A 95 -24.44 1.57 -9.90
C PRO A 95 -24.40 1.41 -8.37
N GLY A 96 -24.07 2.48 -7.67
CA GLY A 96 -23.97 2.51 -6.22
C GLY A 96 -22.69 1.90 -5.61
N ARG A 97 -21.81 1.34 -6.45
CA ARG A 97 -20.58 0.67 -6.00
C ARG A 97 -19.31 1.22 -6.63
N SER A 98 -19.26 1.31 -7.96
CA SER A 98 -18.06 1.74 -8.67
C SER A 98 -18.39 2.48 -9.96
N PHE A 99 -17.56 3.46 -10.31
CA PHE A 99 -17.73 4.33 -11.46
C PHE A 99 -16.38 4.51 -12.15
N PHE A 100 -16.41 4.90 -13.42
CA PHE A 100 -15.22 5.29 -14.14
C PHE A 100 -15.14 6.81 -14.26
N VAL A 101 -13.92 7.32 -14.33
CA VAL A 101 -13.61 8.70 -14.71
C VAL A 101 -12.79 8.64 -15.99
N THR A 102 -13.25 9.33 -17.03
CA THR A 102 -12.50 9.53 -18.27
C THR A 102 -11.95 10.95 -18.29
N THR A 103 -10.65 11.07 -18.51
CA THR A 103 -9.98 12.35 -18.78
C THR A 103 -9.23 12.28 -20.10
N TYR A 104 -8.81 13.43 -20.61
CA TYR A 104 -8.05 13.50 -21.84
C TYR A 104 -6.65 14.06 -21.58
N GLY A 105 -5.66 13.50 -22.25
CA GLY A 105 -4.26 13.84 -22.04
C GLY A 105 -3.34 13.18 -23.06
N SER A 106 -2.04 13.41 -22.87
CA SER A 106 -1.02 12.66 -23.61
C SER A 106 -1.07 11.20 -23.18
N SER A 107 -1.04 10.26 -24.14
CA SER A 107 -1.08 8.82 -23.81
C SER A 107 0.08 8.35 -22.92
N SER A 108 1.25 9.00 -23.02
CA SER A 108 2.41 8.72 -22.18
C SER A 108 2.41 9.49 -20.85
N CYS A 109 1.48 10.43 -20.68
CA CYS A 109 1.30 11.21 -19.46
C CYS A 109 -0.19 11.39 -19.12
N PRO A 110 -0.93 10.29 -18.85
CA PRO A 110 -2.34 10.36 -18.54
C PRO A 110 -2.58 11.02 -17.18
N HIS A 111 -3.78 11.52 -16.95
CA HIS A 111 -4.22 11.87 -15.61
C HIS A 111 -4.80 10.62 -14.95
N ALA A 112 -4.22 10.21 -13.83
CA ALA A 112 -4.69 9.06 -13.06
C ALA A 112 -5.16 9.51 -11.68
N PRO A 113 -6.19 8.86 -11.10
CA PRO A 113 -6.71 9.21 -9.80
C PRO A 113 -5.71 8.83 -8.70
N THR A 114 -5.55 9.71 -7.72
CA THR A 114 -4.62 9.55 -6.59
C THR A 114 -5.28 9.78 -5.24
N GLY A 115 -6.54 10.25 -5.25
CA GLY A 115 -7.35 10.48 -4.07
C GLY A 115 -8.82 10.45 -4.42
N ILE A 116 -9.62 9.97 -3.47
CA ILE A 116 -11.08 10.00 -3.54
C ILE A 116 -11.64 10.26 -2.14
N ASP A 117 -12.56 11.21 -2.03
CA ASP A 117 -13.37 11.44 -0.83
C ASP A 117 -14.85 11.45 -1.21
N GLN A 118 -15.70 11.18 -0.23
CA GLN A 118 -17.15 11.23 -0.40
C GLN A 118 -17.80 11.85 0.82
N ARG A 119 -18.79 12.71 0.62
CA ARG A 119 -19.59 13.37 1.66
C ARG A 119 -21.04 13.45 1.20
N GLY A 120 -21.89 12.56 1.72
CA GLY A 120 -23.25 12.38 1.21
C GLY A 120 -23.23 11.98 -0.27
N THR A 121 -23.86 12.79 -1.12
CA THR A 121 -23.91 12.63 -2.59
C THR A 121 -22.75 13.29 -3.32
N ALA A 122 -21.91 14.08 -2.62
CA ALA A 122 -20.73 14.69 -3.23
C ALA A 122 -19.56 13.69 -3.19
N VAL A 123 -18.94 13.48 -4.35
CA VAL A 123 -17.71 12.69 -4.50
C VAL A 123 -16.62 13.60 -5.07
N GLU A 124 -15.44 13.61 -4.48
CA GLU A 124 -14.30 14.37 -4.97
C GLU A 124 -13.21 13.40 -5.42
N VAL A 125 -12.73 13.54 -6.65
CA VAL A 125 -11.67 12.73 -7.24
C VAL A 125 -10.49 13.64 -7.57
N GLU A 126 -9.34 13.33 -6.98
CA GLU A 126 -8.07 13.99 -7.27
C GLU A 126 -7.33 13.25 -8.37
N MET A 127 -7.09 13.93 -9.49
CA MET A 127 -6.40 13.38 -10.64
C MET A 127 -5.01 14.02 -10.75
N ARG A 128 -3.98 13.20 -10.94
CA ARG A 128 -2.60 13.67 -11.17
C ARG A 128 -2.04 13.13 -12.47
N ARG A 129 -1.31 14.01 -13.16
CA ARG A 129 -0.54 13.62 -14.35
C ARG A 129 0.51 12.59 -13.94
N GLN A 130 0.52 11.47 -14.64
CA GLN A 130 1.52 10.42 -14.52
C GLN A 130 2.58 10.58 -15.60
N GLY A 131 3.67 9.83 -15.50
CA GLY A 131 4.78 9.90 -16.43
C GLY A 131 5.84 10.94 -16.05
N GLY A 132 6.67 11.31 -17.02
CA GLY A 132 7.82 12.18 -16.84
C GLY A 132 7.73 13.48 -17.63
N PRO A 133 8.83 14.24 -17.74
CA PRO A 133 8.86 15.49 -18.51
C PRO A 133 8.70 15.28 -20.02
N ALA A 134 8.89 14.06 -20.51
CA ALA A 134 8.74 13.71 -21.93
C ALA A 134 7.35 13.10 -22.18
N CYS A 135 6.38 13.97 -22.46
CA CYS A 135 5.05 13.56 -22.90
C CYS A 135 4.99 13.57 -24.43
N THR A 136 4.33 12.57 -25.01
CA THR A 136 4.06 12.43 -26.44
C THR A 136 2.92 13.35 -26.86
N ALA A 137 2.87 13.72 -28.15
CA ALA A 137 1.88 14.67 -28.68
C ALA A 137 0.50 14.04 -29.00
N ASP A 138 0.36 12.73 -28.84
CA ASP A 138 -0.89 12.02 -29.05
C ASP A 138 -1.83 12.23 -27.87
N PHE A 139 -2.91 12.95 -28.17
CA PHE A 139 -3.93 13.31 -27.20
C PHE A 139 -5.11 12.35 -27.32
N GLY A 140 -5.48 11.71 -26.21
CA GLY A 140 -6.51 10.68 -26.19
C GLY A 140 -7.17 10.53 -24.84
N PRO A 141 -8.29 9.79 -24.78
CA PRO A 141 -8.96 9.48 -23.53
C PRO A 141 -8.15 8.47 -22.71
N THR A 142 -8.21 8.61 -21.39
CA THR A 142 -7.78 7.59 -20.44
C THR A 142 -8.82 7.50 -19.35
N SER A 143 -9.24 6.27 -19.04
CA SER A 143 -10.28 6.02 -18.05
C SER A 143 -9.78 5.14 -16.94
N TYR A 144 -10.20 5.44 -15.71
CA TYR A 144 -9.92 4.63 -14.53
C TYR A 144 -11.23 4.29 -13.82
N ALA A 145 -11.38 3.04 -13.39
CA ALA A 145 -12.47 2.59 -12.53
C ALA A 145 -12.10 2.76 -11.06
N LEU A 146 -13.02 3.33 -10.29
CA LEU A 146 -12.88 3.62 -8.87
C LEU A 146 -14.08 3.04 -8.10
N ASP A 147 -13.79 2.44 -6.95
CA ASP A 147 -14.82 2.11 -5.97
C ASP A 147 -15.23 3.37 -5.20
N LEU A 148 -16.52 3.50 -4.90
CA LEU A 148 -17.00 4.52 -3.98
C LEU A 148 -16.48 4.25 -2.57
N PRO A 149 -15.95 5.26 -1.86
CA PRO A 149 -15.55 5.11 -0.46
C PRO A 149 -16.68 4.61 0.44
N ARG A 150 -17.93 5.00 0.13
CA ARG A 150 -19.14 4.50 0.74
C ARG A 150 -20.18 4.18 -0.33
N ARG A 151 -20.76 2.99 -0.26
CA ARG A 151 -21.84 2.60 -1.16
C ARG A 151 -22.98 3.61 -1.10
N SER A 152 -23.51 3.97 -2.27
CA SER A 152 -24.71 4.79 -2.39
C SER A 152 -25.89 3.94 -2.81
N ASP A 153 -27.10 4.51 -2.71
CA ASP A 153 -28.26 3.97 -3.39
C ASP A 153 -27.97 3.88 -4.90
N PRO A 154 -28.23 2.74 -5.58
CA PRO A 154 -28.05 2.60 -7.03
C PRO A 154 -28.85 3.61 -7.87
N ASP A 155 -29.92 4.18 -7.31
CA ASP A 155 -30.74 5.19 -7.98
C ASP A 155 -30.40 6.64 -7.54
N ALA A 156 -29.43 6.83 -6.64
CA ALA A 156 -28.98 8.15 -6.26
C ALA A 156 -28.22 8.85 -7.39
N VAL A 157 -28.39 10.17 -7.46
CA VAL A 157 -27.54 11.03 -8.28
C VAL A 157 -26.38 11.55 -7.43
N LEU A 158 -25.15 11.31 -7.88
CA LEU A 158 -23.94 11.81 -7.24
C LEU A 158 -23.40 13.03 -8.00
N ASP A 159 -22.94 14.04 -7.27
CA ASP A 159 -22.18 15.15 -7.85
C ASP A 159 -20.69 14.81 -7.73
N VAL A 160 -20.08 14.42 -8.84
CA VAL A 160 -18.67 14.02 -8.90
C VAL A 160 -17.82 15.21 -9.34
N THR A 161 -16.98 15.69 -8.43
CA THR A 161 -16.01 16.75 -8.69
C THR A 161 -14.66 16.15 -9.05
N ILE A 162 -14.18 16.43 -10.25
CA ILE A 162 -12.88 15.99 -10.74
C ILE A 162 -11.92 17.17 -10.66
N ARG A 163 -10.85 17.03 -9.87
CA ARG A 163 -9.81 18.05 -9.71
C ARG A 163 -8.52 17.63 -10.41
N LEU A 164 -8.07 18.42 -11.37
CA LEU A 164 -6.79 18.27 -12.04
C LEU A 164 -5.69 19.09 -11.34
N VAL A 165 -4.42 18.76 -11.62
CA VAL A 165 -3.23 19.39 -10.96
C VAL A 165 -3.05 20.86 -11.34
N ASP A 166 -3.49 21.24 -12.53
CA ASP A 166 -3.48 22.64 -13.00
C ASP A 166 -4.57 23.50 -12.34
N GLY A 167 -5.35 22.93 -11.43
CA GLY A 167 -6.45 23.59 -10.73
C GLY A 167 -7.78 23.52 -11.50
N ALA A 168 -7.80 22.99 -12.72
CA ALA A 168 -9.04 22.78 -13.44
C ALA A 168 -9.94 21.82 -12.66
N THR A 169 -11.20 22.22 -12.52
CA THR A 169 -12.20 21.46 -11.76
C THR A 169 -13.47 21.33 -12.59
N THR A 170 -13.96 20.11 -12.73
CA THR A 170 -15.20 19.80 -13.45
C THR A 170 -16.14 19.06 -12.51
N VAL A 171 -17.40 19.50 -12.44
CA VAL A 171 -18.45 18.78 -11.72
C VAL A 171 -19.33 18.07 -12.73
N VAL A 172 -19.46 16.75 -12.58
CA VAL A 172 -20.29 15.90 -13.44
C VAL A 172 -21.33 15.19 -12.59
N ARG A 173 -22.58 15.18 -13.05
CA ARG A 173 -23.65 14.42 -12.40
C ARG A 173 -23.60 12.97 -12.86
N LEU A 174 -23.43 12.07 -11.89
CA LEU A 174 -23.47 10.64 -12.08
C LEU A 174 -24.84 10.13 -11.63
N GLY A 175 -25.73 9.95 -12.60
CA GLY A 175 -27.03 9.31 -12.42
C GLY A 175 -27.12 8.02 -13.23
N ARG A 176 -28.30 7.39 -13.21
CA ARG A 176 -28.60 6.20 -14.03
C ARG A 176 -28.96 6.56 -15.46
#